data_AF-A0A3N5ZG68-F1
#
_entry.id   AF-A0A3N5ZG68-F1
#
_cell.length_a   1.000
_cell.length_b   1.000
_cell.length_c   1.000
_cell.angle_alpha   90.00
_cell.angle_beta   90.00
_cell.angle_gamma   90.00
#
_symmetry.space_group_name_H-M   'P 1'
#
loop_
_entity.id
_entity.type
_entity.pdbx_description
1 polymer ?
#
loop_
_entity_poly.entity_id
_entity_poly.type
_entity_poly.pdbx_seq_one_letter_code
_entity_poly.pdbx_strand_id
1 'polypeptide(L)'
;MKATNEARPPNIALEPSPMQLETLERFPCGCVVAIQRVRPSGVTAVSLEAKGPHCTYREHRVNRLIRLGEPVESFDALDVLPYEEAALPV
;
A
#
# COMPACT_ATOMS: atom_id res chain seq x y z
N MET A 1 0.97 20.98 54.12
CA MET A 1 0.51 20.91 52.72
C MET A 1 1.72 20.57 51.84
N LYS A 2 1.71 19.47 51.09
CA LYS A 2 2.71 19.19 50.05
C LYS A 2 1.97 18.93 48.74
N ALA A 3 2.09 19.85 47.80
CA ALA A 3 1.58 19.65 46.44
C ALA A 3 2.55 18.72 45.71
N THR A 4 2.11 17.51 45.40
CA THR A 4 2.83 16.59 44.51
C THR A 4 2.65 17.09 43.09
N ASN A 5 3.74 17.60 42.53
CA ASN A 5 3.80 18.02 41.13
C ASN A 5 3.91 16.74 40.28
N GLU A 6 2.77 16.17 39.90
CA GLU A 6 2.71 15.02 38.99
C GLU A 6 3.12 15.52 37.61
N ALA A 7 4.34 15.19 37.20
CA ALA A 7 4.85 15.48 35.87
C ALA A 7 3.93 14.80 34.85
N ARG A 8 3.23 15.63 34.05
CA ARG A 8 2.51 15.18 32.85
C ARG A 8 3.51 14.40 31.98
N PRO A 9 3.22 13.15 31.59
CA PRO A 9 4.11 12.40 30.71
C PRO A 9 4.32 13.21 29.42
N PRO A 10 5.55 13.22 28.86
CA PRO A 10 5.79 13.90 27.60
C PRO A 10 4.80 13.37 26.57
N ASN A 11 4.07 14.27 25.93
CA ASN A 11 3.26 13.94 24.78
C ASN A 11 4.24 13.52 23.68
N ILE A 12 4.52 12.22 23.58
CA ILE A 12 5.32 11.66 22.50
C ILE A 12 4.46 11.87 21.25
N ALA A 13 4.65 13.01 20.59
CA ALA A 13 4.14 13.21 19.26
C ALA A 13 4.78 12.10 18.41
N LEU A 14 3.97 11.09 18.07
CA LEU A 14 4.39 10.03 17.18
C LEU A 14 4.72 10.71 15.85
N GLU A 15 6.02 10.82 15.53
CA GLU A 15 6.46 11.37 14.26
C GLU A 15 5.68 10.68 13.13
N PRO A 16 5.17 11.43 12.14
CA PRO A 16 4.38 10.83 11.08
C PRO A 16 5.24 9.78 10.36
N SER A 17 4.82 8.51 10.44
CA SER A 17 5.51 7.42 9.76
C SER A 17 5.62 7.74 8.27
N PRO A 18 6.81 7.61 7.65
CA PRO A 18 6.98 7.87 6.21
C PRO A 18 6.13 6.91 5.35
N MET A 19 5.72 5.78 5.91
CA MET A 19 4.82 4.82 5.29
C MET A 19 3.58 4.62 6.15
N GLN A 20 2.40 4.84 5.56
CA GLN A 20 1.12 4.60 6.19
C GLN A 20 0.46 3.39 5.52
N LEU A 21 0.16 2.34 6.28
CA LEU A 21 -0.61 1.21 5.77
C LEU A 21 -2.03 1.65 5.44
N GLU A 22 -2.47 1.42 4.21
CA GLU A 22 -3.84 1.70 3.78
C GLU A 22 -4.70 0.45 3.87
N THR A 23 -4.26 -0.66 3.26
CA THR A 23 -5.02 -1.91 3.29
C THR A 23 -4.11 -3.15 3.11
N LEU A 24 -4.66 -4.32 3.43
CA LEU A 24 -4.12 -5.63 3.07
C LEU A 24 -5.07 -6.30 2.09
N GLU A 25 -4.54 -6.78 0.97
CA GLU A 25 -5.31 -7.47 -0.05
C GLU A 25 -4.79 -8.88 -0.32
N ARG A 26 -5.68 -9.74 -0.81
CA ARG A 26 -5.34 -11.09 -1.23
C ARG A 26 -5.36 -11.17 -2.74
N PHE A 27 -4.25 -11.64 -3.31
CA PHE A 27 -4.21 -12.01 -4.72
C PHE A 27 -4.90 -13.37 -4.95
N PRO A 28 -5.37 -13.65 -6.18
CA PRO A 28 -6.00 -14.92 -6.54
C PRO A 28 -5.12 -16.16 -6.25
N CYS A 29 -3.79 -16.02 -6.29
CA CYS A 29 -2.85 -17.08 -5.96
C CYS A 29 -2.67 -17.34 -4.45
N GLY A 30 -3.39 -16.59 -3.59
CA GLY A 30 -3.36 -16.68 -2.14
C GLY A 30 -2.26 -15.85 -1.47
N CYS A 31 -1.45 -15.10 -2.23
CA CYS A 31 -0.50 -14.15 -1.63
C CYS A 31 -1.25 -13.00 -0.95
N VAL A 32 -0.66 -12.48 0.13
CA VAL A 32 -1.13 -11.27 0.82
C VAL A 32 -0.19 -10.13 0.48
N VAL A 33 -0.74 -8.98 0.10
CA VAL A 33 0.01 -7.76 -0.17
C VAL A 33 -0.42 -6.65 0.78
N ALA A 34 0.51 -5.79 1.16
CA ALA A 34 0.25 -4.54 1.83
C ALA A 34 0.26 -3.41 0.81
N ILE A 35 -0.78 -2.59 0.84
CA ILE A 35 -0.87 -1.34 0.10
C ILE A 35 -0.58 -0.22 1.10
N GLN A 36 0.50 0.51 0.84
CA GLN A 36 1.01 1.54 1.74
C GLN A 36 1.15 2.86 0.99
N ARG A 37 0.82 3.96 1.64
CA ARG A 37 1.04 5.30 1.12
C ARG A 37 2.31 5.91 1.69
N VAL A 38 3.20 6.32 0.79
CA VAL A 38 4.48 6.93 1.12
C VAL A 38 4.31 8.44 1.24
N ARG A 39 4.53 9.00 2.43
CA ARG A 39 4.45 10.44 2.71
C ARG A 39 5.83 11.11 2.57
N PRO A 40 5.90 12.39 2.17
CA PRO A 40 4.79 13.25 1.74
C PRO A 40 4.40 13.03 0.26
N SER A 41 5.17 12.23 -0.49
CA SER A 41 5.03 12.07 -1.95
C SER A 41 3.63 11.63 -2.42
N GLY A 42 2.88 10.94 -1.56
CA GLY A 42 1.55 10.41 -1.89
C GLY A 42 1.59 9.13 -2.72
N VAL A 43 2.78 8.64 -3.08
CA VAL A 43 3.01 7.42 -3.89
C VAL A 43 2.50 6.18 -3.15
N THR A 44 1.88 5.26 -3.88
CA THR A 44 1.46 3.97 -3.37
C THR A 44 2.55 2.93 -3.60
N ALA A 45 2.95 2.26 -2.52
CA ALA A 45 3.84 1.10 -2.53
C ALA A 45 3.01 -0.15 -2.25
N VAL A 46 3.18 -1.17 -3.09
CA VAL A 46 2.59 -2.49 -2.88
C VAL A 46 3.71 -3.48 -2.62
N SER A 47 3.73 -4.05 -1.42
CA SER A 47 4.68 -5.07 -1.00
C SER A 47 3.98 -6.38 -0.71
N LEU A 48 4.66 -7.50 -0.96
CA LEU A 48 4.12 -8.82 -0.66
C LEU A 48 4.49 -9.22 0.77
N GLU A 49 3.51 -9.36 1.65
CA GLU A 49 3.71 -9.67 3.06
C GLU A 49 3.70 -11.17 3.34
N ALA A 50 2.95 -11.95 2.55
CA ALA A 50 2.91 -13.39 2.67
C ALA A 50 2.76 -14.09 1.32
N LYS A 51 3.53 -15.17 1.10
CA LYS A 51 3.40 -16.01 -0.08
C LYS A 51 2.27 -17.02 0.12
N GLY A 52 1.34 -17.08 -0.83
CA GLY A 52 0.22 -18.02 -0.80
C GLY A 52 0.65 -19.47 -1.03
N PRO A 53 -0.11 -20.44 -0.50
CA PRO A 53 0.19 -21.88 -0.66
C PRO A 53 0.11 -22.36 -2.11
N HIS A 54 -0.63 -21.65 -2.97
CA HIS A 54 -0.80 -21.97 -4.38
C HIS A 54 0.05 -21.08 -5.30
N CYS A 55 0.92 -20.23 -4.74
CA CYS A 55 1.68 -19.27 -5.54
C CYS A 55 2.95 -19.89 -6.14
N THR A 56 2.92 -20.14 -7.45
CA THR A 56 4.06 -20.65 -8.23
C THR A 56 4.95 -19.56 -8.82
N TYR A 57 4.50 -18.29 -8.80
CA TYR A 57 5.29 -17.15 -9.28
C TYR A 57 6.56 -16.97 -8.44
N ARG A 58 7.73 -17.14 -9.06
CA ARG A 58 9.05 -17.05 -8.39
C ARG A 58 9.38 -15.63 -7.93
N GLU A 59 8.77 -14.64 -8.56
CA GLU A 59 8.96 -13.22 -8.26
C GLU A 59 8.19 -12.80 -7.01
N HIS A 60 7.10 -13.50 -6.67
CA HIS A 60 6.37 -13.31 -5.41
C HIS A 60 7.20 -13.82 -4.24
N ARG A 61 7.93 -12.89 -3.62
CA ARG A 61 8.77 -13.10 -2.44
C ARG A 61 8.28 -12.18 -1.33
N VAL A 62 8.30 -12.69 -0.11
CA VAL A 62 7.93 -11.92 1.07
C VAL A 62 8.85 -10.70 1.21
N ASN A 63 8.29 -9.59 1.66
CA ASN A 63 8.92 -8.27 1.79
C ASN A 63 9.43 -7.68 0.47
N ARG A 64 8.94 -8.17 -0.67
CA ARG A 64 9.30 -7.62 -1.97
C ARG A 64 8.27 -6.60 -2.43
N LEU A 65 8.77 -5.44 -2.82
CA LEU A 65 7.97 -4.44 -3.50
C LEU A 65 7.67 -4.90 -4.93
N ILE A 66 6.39 -5.02 -5.25
CA ILE A 66 5.90 -5.49 -6.56
C ILE A 66 5.36 -4.35 -7.41
N ARG A 67 5.00 -3.22 -6.80
CA ARG A 67 4.55 -2.01 -7.50
C ARG A 67 4.88 -0.75 -6.70
N LEU A 68 5.31 0.28 -7.42
CA LEU A 68 5.45 1.65 -6.93
C LEU A 68 4.80 2.58 -7.95
N GLY A 69 3.89 3.47 -7.54
CA GLY A 69 3.29 4.42 -8.45
C GLY A 69 2.00 5.04 -7.93
N GLU A 70 1.27 5.68 -8.84
CA GLU A 70 -0.02 6.31 -8.52
C GLU A 70 -1.04 5.25 -8.05
N PRO A 71 -1.91 5.59 -7.09
CA PRO A 71 -3.02 4.74 -6.71
C PRO A 71 -3.91 4.56 -7.93
N VAL A 72 -3.85 3.40 -8.58
CA VAL A 72 -4.97 3.02 -9.45
C VAL A 72 -6.09 2.59 -8.54
N GLU A 73 -7.28 3.10 -8.84
CA GLU A 73 -8.52 2.54 -8.30
C GLU A 73 -8.49 1.03 -8.55
N SER A 74 -9.00 0.27 -7.59
CA SER A 74 -8.89 -1.19 -7.44
C SER A 74 -8.95 -1.99 -8.75
N PHE A 75 -8.35 -3.19 -8.74
CA PHE A 75 -8.35 -4.11 -9.88
C PHE A 75 -9.74 -4.49 -10.41
N ASP A 76 -10.81 -4.20 -9.67
CA ASP A 76 -12.21 -4.34 -10.11
C ASP A 76 -12.65 -3.29 -11.14
N ALA A 77 -11.92 -2.17 -11.30
CA ALA A 77 -12.33 -1.05 -12.14
C ALA A 77 -11.74 -1.05 -13.57
N LEU A 78 -10.91 -2.04 -13.94
CA LEU A 78 -10.30 -2.11 -15.27
C LEU A 78 -11.15 -2.80 -16.34
N ASP A 79 -12.39 -3.18 -16.02
CA ASP A 79 -13.30 -3.88 -16.94
C ASP A 79 -14.24 -2.98 -17.76
N VAL A 80 -14.10 -1.65 -17.76
CA VAL A 80 -14.82 -0.79 -18.73
C VAL A 80 -14.03 0.48 -19.04
N LEU A 81 -13.14 0.44 -20.03
CA LEU A 81 -12.90 1.61 -20.87
C LEU A 81 -13.11 1.17 -22.33
N PRO A 82 -14.13 1.70 -23.05
CA PRO A 82 -14.24 1.45 -24.46
C PRO A 82 -13.00 1.99 -25.15
N TYR A 83 -12.43 1.17 -26.03
CA TYR A 83 -11.37 1.54 -26.95
C TYR A 83 -11.89 2.70 -27.82
N GLU A 84 -11.67 3.95 -27.41
CA GLU A 84 -11.83 5.07 -28.33
C GLU A 84 -10.74 4.93 -29.40
N GLU A 85 -11.22 4.75 -30.62
CA GLU A 85 -10.45 4.65 -31.85
C GLU A 85 -9.27 5.62 -31.82
N ALA A 86 -8.06 5.05 -31.76
CA ALA A 86 -6.87 5.76 -32.17
C ALA A 86 -7.02 6.08 -33.67
N ALA A 87 -7.59 7.24 -33.95
CA ALA A 87 -7.58 7.84 -35.27
C ALA A 87 -6.12 7.98 -35.72
N LEU A 88 -5.70 7.08 -36.60
CA LEU A 88 -4.45 7.22 -37.36
C LEU A 88 -4.74 8.15 -38.55
N PRO A 89 -4.09 9.32 -38.66
CA PRO A 89 -4.18 10.10 -39.89
C PRO A 89 -3.41 9.37 -41.01
N VAL A 90 -4.07 9.19 -42.16
CA VAL A 90 -3.47 8.79 -43.45
C VAL A 90 -2.89 10.00 -44.15
#